data_AF-F2NIW0-F1
#
_entry.id   AF-F2NIW0-F1
#
_cell.length_a   1.000
_cell.length_b   1.000
_cell.length_c   1.000
_cell.angle_alpha   90.00
_cell.angle_beta   90.00
_cell.angle_gamma   90.00
#
_symmetry.space_group_name_H-M   'P 1'
#
loop_
_entity.id
_entity.type
_entity.pdbx_description
1 polymer ?
#
loop_
_entity_poly.entity_id
_entity_poly.type
_entity_poly.pdbx_seq_one_letter_code
_entity_poly.pdbx_strand_id
1 'polypeptide(L)'
;MQIILNQTERDILFRQDPTTRHDGGYQSFLIHLQKNTNRATGDLTLTMQDLEKIPRYAFDYGNGGWEGRLKNIFQRHLGLRLGRE
;
A
#
# COMPACT_ATOMS: atom_id res chain seq x y z
N MET A 1 -3.15 12.06 4.90
CA MET A 1 -2.72 12.50 3.56
C MET A 1 -3.66 11.86 2.54
N GLN A 2 -4.16 12.63 1.59
CA GLN A 2 -5.03 12.11 0.52
C GLN A 2 -4.23 12.00 -0.77
N ILE A 3 -4.35 10.87 -1.46
CA ILE A 3 -3.69 10.62 -2.74
C ILE A 3 -4.66 10.00 -3.74
N ILE A 4 -4.38 10.15 -5.03
CA ILE A 4 -5.20 9.57 -6.11
C ILE A 4 -4.39 8.51 -6.84
N LEU A 5 -4.73 7.25 -6.59
CA LEU A 5 -4.13 6.10 -7.26
C LEU A 5 -4.58 6.04 -8.72
N ASN A 6 -3.63 5.86 -9.64
CA ASN A 6 -3.94 5.60 -11.04
C ASN A 6 -4.43 4.15 -11.25
N GLN A 7 -4.82 3.80 -12.47
CA GLN A 7 -5.35 2.47 -12.77
C GLN A 7 -4.38 1.34 -12.42
N THR A 8 -3.09 1.50 -12.72
CA THR A 8 -2.06 0.49 -12.44
C THR A 8 -1.82 0.33 -10.95
N GLU A 9 -1.69 1.42 -10.20
CA GLU A 9 -1.51 1.44 -8.74
C GLU A 9 -2.70 0.76 -8.04
N ARG A 10 -3.92 1.07 -8.50
CA ARG A 10 -5.15 0.42 -8.01
C ARG A 10 -5.16 -1.07 -8.31
N ASP A 11 -4.85 -1.48 -9.53
CA ASP A 11 -4.82 -2.90 -9.90
C ASP A 11 -3.87 -3.67 -8.97
N ILE A 12 -2.68 -3.13 -8.75
CA ILE A 12 -1.68 -3.73 -7.85
C ILE A 12 -2.20 -3.81 -6.40
N LEU A 13 -2.87 -2.77 -5.89
CA LEU A 13 -3.47 -2.78 -4.55
C LEU A 13 -4.60 -3.83 -4.46
N PHE A 14 -5.50 -3.88 -5.44
CA PHE A 14 -6.67 -4.75 -5.46
C PHE A 14 -6.38 -6.21 -5.86
N ARG A 15 -5.15 -6.54 -6.30
CA ARG A 15 -4.69 -7.93 -6.45
C ARG A 15 -4.65 -8.72 -5.13
N GLN A 16 -4.67 -8.05 -3.97
CA GLN A 16 -4.66 -8.76 -2.70
C GLN A 16 -6.04 -9.35 -2.47
N ASP A 17 -6.09 -10.66 -2.35
CA ASP A 17 -7.35 -11.35 -2.05
C ASP A 17 -7.85 -10.97 -0.64
N PRO A 18 -9.11 -10.50 -0.48
CA PRO A 18 -9.63 -10.09 0.82
C PRO A 18 -9.76 -11.22 1.85
N THR A 19 -9.80 -12.49 1.42
CA THR A 19 -9.97 -13.64 2.33
C THR A 19 -8.68 -13.95 3.10
N THR A 20 -7.52 -13.53 2.59
CA THR A 20 -6.21 -13.72 3.22
C THR A 20 -5.92 -12.69 4.33
N ARG A 21 -6.94 -11.99 4.84
CA ARG A 21 -6.76 -10.91 5.84
C ARG A 21 -6.05 -11.39 7.10
N HIS A 22 -6.25 -12.65 7.46
CA HIS A 22 -5.73 -13.24 8.69
C HIS A 22 -4.37 -13.93 8.49
N ASP A 23 -3.83 -13.93 7.27
CA ASP A 23 -2.61 -14.65 6.90
C ASP A 23 -1.32 -13.88 7.25
N GLY A 24 -1.45 -12.63 7.72
CA GLY A 24 -0.32 -11.85 8.17
C GLY A 24 -0.59 -10.34 8.26
N GLY A 25 0.32 -9.64 8.94
CA GLY A 25 0.24 -8.19 9.12
C GLY A 25 0.25 -7.42 7.80
N TYR A 26 1.00 -7.91 6.80
CA TYR A 26 1.09 -7.30 5.48
C TYR A 26 -0.22 -7.43 4.68
N GLN A 27 -0.80 -8.64 4.64
CA GLN A 27 -2.06 -8.90 3.95
C GLN A 27 -3.19 -8.09 4.60
N SER A 28 -3.25 -8.09 5.93
CA SER A 28 -4.19 -7.26 6.69
C SER A 28 -4.02 -5.77 6.39
N PHE A 29 -2.77 -5.31 6.24
CA PHE A 29 -2.46 -3.92 5.89
C PHE A 29 -2.91 -3.56 4.47
N LEU A 30 -2.65 -4.39 3.47
CA LEU A 30 -3.13 -4.15 2.10
C LEU A 30 -4.66 -4.11 2.03
N ILE A 31 -5.34 -5.00 2.75
CA ILE A 31 -6.80 -5.02 2.80
C ILE A 31 -7.34 -3.79 3.55
N HIS A 32 -6.63 -3.29 4.55
CA HIS A 32 -6.95 -2.01 5.18
C HIS A 32 -6.89 -0.86 4.17
N LEU A 33 -5.81 -0.78 3.38
CA LEU A 33 -5.66 0.21 2.33
C LEU A 33 -6.74 0.09 1.24
N GLN A 34 -7.11 -1.13 0.84
CA GLN A 34 -8.22 -1.36 -0.08
C GLN A 34 -9.54 -0.80 0.45
N LYS A 35 -9.84 -1.01 1.74
CA LYS A 35 -11.06 -0.48 2.38
C LYS A 35 -11.09 1.04 2.44
N ASN A 36 -9.93 1.67 2.56
CA ASN A 36 -9.80 3.14 2.56
C ASN A 36 -9.62 3.73 1.15
N THR A 37 -9.68 2.89 0.10
CA THR A 37 -9.57 3.33 -1.29
C THR A 37 -10.94 3.31 -1.95
N ASN A 38 -11.38 4.44 -2.51
CA ASN A 38 -12.50 4.46 -3.44
C ASN A 38 -12.07 3.76 -4.74
N ARG A 39 -12.64 2.58 -5.00
CA ARG A 39 -12.26 1.76 -6.16
C ARG A 39 -12.49 2.45 -7.50
N ALA A 40 -13.54 3.27 -7.62
CA ALA A 40 -13.90 3.95 -8.87
C ALA A 40 -12.98 5.14 -9.17
N THR A 41 -12.61 5.93 -8.16
CA THR A 41 -11.83 7.17 -8.34
C THR A 41 -10.34 7.00 -8.04
N GLY A 42 -9.97 6.01 -7.24
CA GLY A 42 -8.61 5.84 -6.72
C GLY A 42 -8.27 6.74 -5.54
N ASP A 43 -9.26 7.46 -5.02
CA ASP A 43 -9.08 8.26 -3.81
C ASP A 43 -8.72 7.37 -2.63
N LEU A 44 -7.56 7.61 -2.03
CA LEU A 44 -7.08 6.88 -0.87
C LEU A 44 -6.63 7.88 0.19
N THR A 45 -7.24 7.75 1.37
CA THR A 45 -6.82 8.47 2.57
C THR A 45 -5.83 7.62 3.36
N LEU A 46 -4.59 8.11 3.48
CA LEU A 46 -3.53 7.56 4.30
C LEU A 46 -3.48 8.26 5.66
N THR A 47 -3.52 7.48 6.73
CA THR A 47 -3.28 7.94 8.10
C THR A 47 -1.78 8.07 8.39
N MET A 48 -1.41 8.70 9.51
CA MET A 48 0.00 8.73 9.96
C MET A 48 0.54 7.30 10.17
N GLN A 49 -0.27 6.42 10.75
CA GLN A 49 0.12 5.02 10.95
C GLN A 49 0.36 4.28 9.62
N ASP A 50 -0.40 4.61 8.57
CA ASP A 50 -0.17 4.02 7.24
C ASP A 50 1.15 4.51 6.67
N LEU A 51 1.45 5.80 6.80
CA LEU A 51 2.70 6.40 6.36
C LEU A 51 3.92 5.82 7.08
N GLU A 52 3.79 5.38 8.34
CA GLU A 52 4.85 4.66 9.05
C GLU A 52 4.98 3.20 8.59
N LYS A 53 3.85 2.53 8.32
CA LYS A 53 3.81 1.11 7.93
C LYS A 53 4.29 0.87 6.50
N ILE A 54 3.98 1.76 5.55
CA ILE A 54 4.37 1.63 4.14
C ILE A 54 5.89 1.41 3.97
N PRO A 55 6.77 2.32 4.44
CA PRO A 55 8.21 2.12 4.29
C PRO A 55 8.71 0.94 5.14
N ARG A 56 8.14 0.69 6.33
CA ARG A 56 8.53 -0.45 7.16
C ARG A 56 8.30 -1.79 6.45
N TYR A 57 7.12 -1.99 5.87
CA TYR A 57 6.83 -3.20 5.11
C TYR A 57 7.61 -3.29 3.80
N ALA A 58 7.90 -2.14 3.16
CA ALA A 58 8.66 -2.14 1.93
C ALA A 58 10.14 -2.48 2.14
N PHE A 59 10.78 -1.89 3.14
CA PHE A 59 12.25 -1.95 3.29
C PHE A 59 12.73 -2.86 4.41
N ASP A 60 11.98 -3.01 5.51
CA ASP A 60 12.49 -3.70 6.71
C ASP A 60 12.10 -5.18 6.75
N TYR A 61 11.08 -5.60 6.01
CA TYR A 61 10.53 -6.96 6.09
C TYR A 61 11.21 -8.01 5.19
N GLY A 62 12.22 -7.60 4.39
CA GLY A 62 13.32 -8.43 3.84
C GLY A 62 13.03 -9.67 2.98
N ASN A 63 11.80 -10.19 2.94
CA ASN A 63 11.49 -11.51 2.40
C ASN A 63 10.30 -11.41 1.44
N GLY A 64 10.44 -11.82 0.17
CA GLY A 64 9.30 -12.23 -0.66
C GLY A 64 8.75 -11.27 -1.72
N GLY A 65 9.50 -10.24 -2.15
CA GLY A 65 9.09 -9.39 -3.28
C GLY A 65 8.01 -8.33 -2.95
N TRP A 66 7.67 -8.17 -1.67
CA TRP A 66 6.68 -7.19 -1.18
C TRP A 66 7.13 -5.74 -1.34
N GLU A 67 8.45 -5.50 -1.29
CA GLU A 67 9.06 -4.21 -1.54
C GLU A 67 8.57 -3.61 -2.86
N GLY A 68 8.68 -4.40 -3.94
CA GLY A 68 8.28 -3.99 -5.28
C GLY A 68 6.79 -3.63 -5.34
N ARG A 69 5.94 -4.35 -4.61
CA ARG A 69 4.50 -4.08 -4.60
C ARG A 69 4.17 -2.73 -3.98
N LEU A 70 4.68 -2.42 -2.79
CA LEU A 70 4.43 -1.13 -2.14
C LEU A 70 5.10 0.02 -2.90
N LYS A 71 6.30 -0.18 -3.44
CA LYS A 71 6.95 0.80 -4.34
C LYS A 71 6.08 1.09 -5.56
N ASN A 72 5.58 0.07 -6.23
CA ASN A 72 4.74 0.25 -7.42
C ASN A 72 3.40 0.94 -7.13
N ILE A 73 2.89 0.89 -5.91
CA ILE A 73 1.65 1.61 -5.52
C ILE A 73 1.97 3.06 -5.13
N PHE A 74 3.01 3.28 -4.33
CA PHE A 74 3.18 4.54 -3.58
C PHE A 74 4.37 5.40 -4.00
N GLN A 75 5.32 4.91 -4.80
CA GLN A 75 6.53 5.66 -5.15
C GLN A 75 6.24 7.00 -5.85
N ARG A 76 5.20 7.07 -6.68
CA ARG A 76 4.79 8.33 -7.36
C ARG A 76 4.28 9.39 -6.38
N HIS A 77 3.78 8.97 -5.22
CA HIS A 77 3.14 9.82 -4.23
C HIS A 77 4.06 10.17 -3.06
N LEU A 78 4.92 9.23 -2.65
CA LEU A 78 5.75 9.31 -1.45
C LEU A 78 7.26 9.32 -1.75
N GLY A 79 7.65 9.28 -3.04
CA GLY A 79 9.04 9.24 -3.48
C GLY A 79 9.68 7.84 -3.37
N LEU A 80 10.95 7.75 -3.78
CA LEU A 80 11.70 6.47 -3.86
C LEU A 80 11.83 5.74 -2.53
N ARG A 81 11.81 6.49 -1.42
CA ARG A 81 11.93 5.97 -0.05
C ARG A 81 10.59 5.87 0.67
N LEU A 82 9.48 6.05 -0.05
CA LEU A 82 8.11 5.96 0.46
C LEU A 82 7.88 6.79 1.74
N GLY A 83 8.37 8.04 1.74
CA GLY A 83 8.23 8.96 2.86
C GLY A 83 9.28 8.84 3.96
N ARG A 84 10.26 7.93 3.87
CA ARG A 84 11.47 7.97 4.71
C ARG A 84 12.49 8.98 4.17
N GLU A 85 13.11 9.72 5.07
CA GLU A 85 14.29 10.57 4.80
C GLU A 85 15.54 9.73 4.48
#